data_AF-A0A7J3F2S2-F1
#
_entry.id   AF-A0A7J3F2S2-F1
#
_cell.length_a   1.000
_cell.length_b   1.000
_cell.length_c   1.000
_cell.angle_alpha   90.00
_cell.angle_beta   90.00
_cell.angle_gamma   90.00
#
_symmetry.space_group_name_H-M   'P 1'
#
loop_
_entity.id
_entity.type
_entity.pdbx_description
1 polymer ?
#
loop_
_entity_poly.entity_id
_entity_poly.type
_entity_poly.pdbx_seq_one_letter_code
_entity_poly.pdbx_strand_id
1 'polypeptide(L)'
;MFFIGFALIILGIALYFIAAIIMFLRGIRESEAKRVGGGGLIMLGPIPIIFGTDREAMKTLIILSIVLMVIALAFILIAGWLPLIMK
;
A
#
# COMPACT_ATOMS: atom_id res chain seq x y z
N MET A 1 0.55 35.27 -12.58
CA MET A 1 -0.19 34.36 -11.66
C MET A 1 0.09 32.89 -11.96
N PHE A 2 0.02 32.45 -13.23
CA PHE A 2 0.33 31.06 -13.62
C PHE A 2 1.74 30.57 -13.21
N PHE A 3 2.78 31.39 -13.39
CA PHE A 3 4.16 31.04 -13.01
C PHE A 3 4.34 30.81 -11.50
N ILE A 4 3.61 31.55 -10.66
CA ILE A 4 3.67 31.38 -9.20
C ILE A 4 3.06 30.03 -8.81
N GLY A 5 1.94 29.64 -9.43
CA GLY A 5 1.29 28.36 -9.17
C GLY A 5 2.15 27.19 -9.64
N PHE A 6 2.74 27.29 -10.83
CA PHE A 6 3.63 26.28 -11.36
C PHE A 6 4.90 26.10 -10.50
N ALA A 7 5.50 27.21 -10.05
CA ALA A 7 6.65 27.17 -9.14
C ALA A 7 6.31 26.51 -7.80
N LEU A 8 5.11 26.78 -7.26
CA LEU A 8 4.65 26.18 -5.99
C LEU A 8 4.44 24.67 -6.09
N ILE A 9 3.89 24.19 -7.23
CA ILE A 9 3.70 22.76 -7.49
C ILE A 9 5.05 22.05 -7.58
N ILE A 10 5.99 22.61 -8.36
CA ILE A 10 7.34 22.04 -8.47
C ILE A 10 8.03 22.00 -7.11
N LEU A 11 7.91 23.07 -6.33
CA LEU A 11 8.50 23.14 -4.99
C LEU A 11 7.87 22.10 -4.04
N GLY A 12 6.56 21.92 -4.08
CA GLY A 12 5.85 20.92 -3.30
C GLY A 12 6.28 19.49 -3.63
N ILE A 13 6.41 19.19 -4.93
CA ILE A 13 6.90 17.89 -5.40
C ILE A 13 8.35 17.68 -4.94
N ALA A 14 9.23 18.68 -5.12
CA ALA A 14 10.62 18.59 -4.68
C ALA A 14 10.75 18.33 -3.18
N LEU A 15 9.97 19.05 -2.35
CA LEU A 15 9.94 18.86 -0.90
C LEU A 15 9.45 17.45 -0.51
N TYR A 16 8.41 16.94 -1.19
CA TYR A 16 7.93 15.59 -0.98
C TYR A 16 9.03 14.54 -1.26
N PHE A 17 9.73 14.66 -2.37
CA PHE A 17 10.84 13.76 -2.71
C PHE A 17 11.98 13.84 -1.69
N ILE A 18 12.37 15.03 -1.25
CA ILE A 18 13.40 15.22 -0.22
C ILE A 18 12.98 14.53 1.09
N ALA A 19 11.74 14.72 1.53
CA ALA A 19 11.22 14.08 2.74
C ALA A 19 11.18 12.55 2.61
N ALA A 20 10.74 12.02 1.47
CA ALA A 20 10.70 10.59 1.20
C ALA A 20 12.11 9.96 1.23
N ILE A 21 13.11 10.63 0.62
CA ILE A 21 14.50 10.18 0.64
C ILE A 21 15.06 10.17 2.06
N ILE A 22 14.82 11.22 2.85
CA ILE A 22 15.27 11.28 4.25
C ILE A 22 14.63 10.16 5.08
N MET A 23 13.32 9.90 4.92
CA MET A 23 12.63 8.79 5.58
C MET A 23 13.22 7.43 5.19
N PHE A 24 13.47 7.23 3.89
CA PHE A 24 14.05 5.99 3.38
C PHE A 24 15.46 5.75 3.94
N LEU A 25 16.33 6.77 3.91
CA LEU A 25 17.69 6.69 4.44
C LEU A 25 17.71 6.43 5.96
N ARG A 26 16.79 7.04 6.72
CA ARG A 26 16.63 6.77 8.16
C ARG A 26 16.17 5.34 8.42
N GLY A 27 15.24 4.82 7.63
CA GLY A 27 14.76 3.44 7.71
C GLY A 27 15.86 2.40 7.44
N ILE A 28 16.80 2.69 6.53
CA ILE A 28 17.96 1.81 6.28
C ILE A 28 18.92 1.80 7.49
N ARG A 29 19.16 2.97 8.11
CA ARG A 29 20.12 3.10 9.21
C ARG A 29 19.68 2.42 10.50
N GLU A 30 18.37 2.32 10.75
CA GLU A 30 17.80 1.57 11.88
C GLU A 30 17.80 0.04 11.66
N SER A 31 18.01 -0.42 10.42
CA SER A 31 17.96 -1.82 10.01
C SER A 31 19.22 -2.62 10.38
N GLU A 32 20.36 -1.98 10.67
CA GLU A 32 21.59 -2.69 11.08
C GLU A 32 21.52 -3.25 12.51
N ALA A 33 20.65 -2.72 13.39
CA ALA A 33 20.55 -3.16 14.78
C ALA A 33 19.36 -4.11 15.05
N LYS A 34 18.38 -4.18 14.15
CA LYS A 34 17.17 -4.99 14.32
C LYS A 34 17.02 -5.86 13.08
N ARG A 35 16.98 -7.18 13.22
CA ARG A 35 16.60 -8.09 12.12
C ARG A 35 15.21 -7.69 11.66
N VAL A 36 15.12 -6.82 10.66
CA VAL A 36 13.84 -6.40 10.07
C VAL A 36 13.34 -7.60 9.29
N GLY A 37 12.47 -8.40 9.91
CA GLY A 37 11.87 -9.49 9.17
C GLY A 37 10.87 -8.90 8.19
N GLY A 38 11.14 -9.11 6.91
CA GLY A 38 10.30 -8.66 5.82
C GLY A 38 9.14 -9.63 5.60
N GLY A 39 8.06 -9.10 5.03
CA GLY A 39 6.95 -9.89 4.51
C GLY A 39 6.30 -9.18 3.34
N GLY A 40 5.70 -9.96 2.44
CA GLY A 40 4.95 -9.49 1.27
C GLY A 40 3.60 -10.18 1.18
N LEU A 41 2.66 -9.49 0.53
CA LEU A 41 1.34 -9.99 0.20
C LEU A 41 1.18 -9.92 -1.32
N ILE A 42 0.85 -11.03 -1.95
CA ILE A 42 0.51 -11.12 -3.38
C ILE A 42 -0.96 -11.54 -3.48
N MET A 43 -1.80 -10.76 -4.16
CA MET A 43 -3.18 -11.17 -4.45
C MET A 43 -3.27 -11.80 -5.84
N LEU A 44 -3.61 -13.10 -5.91
CA LEU A 44 -3.95 -13.79 -7.15
C LEU A 44 -5.47 -13.86 -7.28
N GLY A 45 -6.04 -12.85 -7.95
CA GLY A 45 -7.49 -12.61 -7.86
C GLY A 45 -7.90 -12.32 -6.40
N PRO A 46 -9.10 -12.72 -5.94
CA PRO A 46 -9.52 -12.52 -4.56
C PRO A 46 -8.79 -13.44 -3.56
N ILE A 47 -7.78 -14.22 -3.99
CA ILE A 47 -7.02 -15.12 -3.11
C ILE A 47 -5.70 -14.45 -2.69
N PRO A 48 -5.58 -13.99 -1.43
CA PRO A 48 -4.32 -13.45 -0.91
C PRO A 48 -3.30 -14.56 -0.60
N ILE A 49 -2.05 -14.34 -0.99
CA ILE A 49 -0.89 -15.18 -0.66
C ILE A 49 0.11 -14.36 0.15
N ILE A 50 0.33 -14.76 1.39
CA ILE A 50 1.16 -14.04 2.36
C ILE A 50 2.48 -14.78 2.52
N PHE A 51 3.58 -14.05 2.41
CA PHE A 51 4.93 -14.53 2.65
C PHE A 51 5.61 -13.63 3.66
N GLY A 52 6.38 -14.17 4.60
CA GLY A 52 7.12 -13.35 5.53
C GLY A 52 7.92 -14.17 6.53
N THR A 53 8.99 -13.55 7.02
CA THR A 53 9.90 -14.16 8.01
C THR A 53 9.64 -13.67 9.43
N ASP A 54 8.94 -12.54 9.60
CA ASP A 54 8.54 -12.01 10.91
C ASP A 54 7.08 -12.37 11.26
N ARG A 55 6.88 -12.85 12.49
CA ARG A 55 5.54 -13.12 13.03
C ARG A 55 4.72 -11.84 13.21
N GLU A 56 5.35 -10.72 13.57
CA GLU A 56 4.62 -9.45 13.73
C GLU A 56 4.18 -8.89 12.37
N ALA A 57 5.08 -8.86 11.39
CA ALA A 57 4.75 -8.44 10.03
C ALA A 57 3.67 -9.36 9.41
N MET A 58 3.78 -10.68 9.59
CA MET A 58 2.78 -11.64 9.14
C MET A 58 1.39 -11.35 9.72
N LYS A 59 1.28 -11.05 11.02
CA LYS A 59 -0.01 -10.77 11.65
C LYS A 59 -0.69 -9.55 11.02
N THR A 60 0.07 -8.49 10.79
CA THR A 60 -0.42 -7.27 10.12
C THR A 60 -0.83 -7.56 8.67
N LEU A 61 -0.01 -8.31 7.93
CA LEU A 61 -0.29 -8.70 6.55
C LEU A 61 -1.54 -9.58 6.44
N ILE A 62 -1.77 -10.50 7.39
CA ILE A 62 -2.99 -11.32 7.44
C ILE A 62 -4.23 -10.44 7.60
N ILE A 63 -4.22 -9.51 8.56
CA ILE A 63 -5.36 -8.60 8.79
C ILE A 63 -5.63 -7.77 7.53
N LEU A 64 -4.58 -7.20 6.94
CA LEU A 64 -4.68 -6.40 5.73
C LEU A 64 -5.25 -7.22 4.55
N SER A 65 -4.77 -8.46 4.40
CA SER A 65 -5.22 -9.38 3.35
C SER A 65 -6.70 -9.70 3.45
N ILE A 66 -7.20 -9.96 4.67
CA ILE A 66 -8.61 -10.26 4.91
C ILE A 66 -9.46 -9.04 4.58
N VAL A 67 -9.06 -7.84 5.04
CA VAL A 67 -9.78 -6.59 4.73
C VAL A 67 -9.87 -6.38 3.23
N LEU A 68 -8.74 -6.50 2.51
CA LEU A 68 -8.72 -6.37 1.05
C LEU A 68 -9.57 -7.45 0.36
N MET A 69 -9.54 -8.69 0.85
CA MET A 69 -10.32 -9.79 0.28
C MET A 69 -11.82 -9.54 0.42
N VAL A 70 -12.27 -9.05 1.58
CA VAL A 70 -13.68 -8.68 1.79
C VAL A 70 -14.10 -7.56 0.85
N ILE A 71 -13.26 -6.53 0.68
CA ILE A 71 -13.54 -5.42 -0.25
C ILE A 71 -13.63 -5.94 -1.68
N ALA A 72 -12.67 -6.77 -2.11
CA ALA A 72 -12.66 -7.36 -3.45
C ALA A 72 -13.91 -8.21 -3.71
N LEU A 73 -14.30 -9.06 -2.75
CA LEU A 73 -15.51 -9.88 -2.85
C LEU A 73 -16.77 -9.02 -2.91
N ALA A 74 -16.87 -7.98 -2.09
CA ALA A 74 -18.00 -7.05 -2.13
C ALA A 74 -18.10 -6.37 -3.50
N PHE A 75 -16.97 -5.94 -4.07
CA PHE A 75 -16.92 -5.32 -5.37
C PHE A 75 -17.32 -6.29 -6.49
N ILE A 76 -16.82 -7.53 -6.47
CA ILE A 76 -17.20 -8.57 -7.43
C ILE A 76 -18.70 -8.88 -7.34
N LEU A 77 -19.25 -8.99 -6.13
CA LEU A 77 -20.66 -9.28 -5.92
C LEU A 77 -21.54 -8.14 -6.44
N ILE A 78 -21.22 -6.90 -6.08
CA ILE A 78 -21.97 -5.72 -6.54
C ILE A 78 -21.85 -5.58 -8.05
N ALA A 79 -20.65 -5.64 -8.62
CA ALA A 79 -20.43 -5.51 -10.06
C ALA A 79 -21.10 -6.64 -10.87
N GLY A 80 -21.12 -7.86 -10.34
CA GLY A 80 -21.76 -9.01 -10.98
C GLY A 80 -23.28 -8.97 -10.94
N TRP A 81 -23.87 -8.43 -9.87
CA TRP A 81 -25.33 -8.40 -9.65
C TRP A 81 -25.99 -7.13 -10.20
N LEU A 82 -25.24 -6.03 -10.32
CA LEU A 82 -25.69 -4.77 -10.91
C LEU A 82 -26.32 -4.93 -12.31
N PRO A 83 -25.74 -5.68 -13.27
CA PRO A 83 -26.35 -5.86 -14.60
C PRO A 83 -27.59 -6.76 -14.61
N LEU A 84 -27.86 -7.54 -13.55
CA LEU A 84 -29.09 -8.35 -13.41
C LEU A 84 -30.27 -7.55 -12.84
N ILE A 85 -29.98 -6.50 -12.06
CA ILE A 85 -31.00 -5.61 -11.47
C ILE A 85 -31.39 -4.48 -12.43
N MET A 86 -30.46 -4.07 -13.32
CA MET A 86 -30.67 -2.97 -14.28
C MET A 86 -31.26 -3.41 -15.63
N LYS A 87 -31.70 -4.67 -15.75
CA LYS A 87 -32.30 -5.24 -16.96
C LYS A 87 -33.79 -5.44 -16.78
#